data_AF-A0A955ZDP4-F1
#
_entry.id   AF-A0A955ZDP4-F1
#
_cell.length_a   1.000
_cell.length_b   1.000
_cell.length_c   1.000
_cell.angle_alpha   90.00
_cell.angle_beta   90.00
_cell.angle_gamma   90.00
#
_symmetry.space_group_name_H-M   'P 1'
#
loop_
_entity.id
_entity.type
_entity.pdbx_description
1 polymer ?
#
loop_
_entity_poly.entity_id
_entity_poly.type
_entity_poly.pdbx_seq_one_letter_code
_entity_poly.pdbx_strand_id
1 'polypeptide(L)'
;MKEPDLTPYSRAAFDALGVDTPAARAHADALAHAVILKLHCLLRAEVQRVADELNALGHDLRPEGDSQPGEYCYRDESPTGPCRLRLAFDITVSTGYAHLTEPES
;
A
#
# COMPACT_ATOMS: atom_id res chain seq x y z
N MET A 1 11.83 1.98 -8.74
CA MET A 1 11.13 0.67 -8.70
C MET A 1 10.39 0.49 -10.01
N LYS A 2 10.42 -0.71 -10.59
CA LYS A 2 9.58 -1.03 -11.76
C LYS A 2 8.17 -1.34 -11.23
N GLU A 3 7.15 -0.86 -11.94
CA GLU A 3 5.76 -1.20 -11.63
C GLU A 3 5.57 -2.73 -11.73
N PRO A 4 4.94 -3.39 -10.73
CA PRO A 4 4.74 -4.83 -10.73
C PRO A 4 3.68 -5.25 -11.76
N ASP A 5 3.91 -6.41 -12.38
CA ASP A 5 2.96 -7.06 -13.28
C ASP A 5 1.93 -7.86 -12.47
N LEU A 6 0.64 -7.61 -12.74
CA LEU A 6 -0.47 -8.29 -12.05
C LEU A 6 -1.01 -9.51 -12.81
N THR A 7 -0.53 -9.75 -14.04
CA THR A 7 -0.96 -10.88 -14.89
C THR A 7 -0.88 -12.25 -14.20
N PRO A 8 0.13 -12.55 -13.36
CA PRO A 8 0.21 -13.84 -12.68
C PRO A 8 -0.94 -14.14 -11.71
N TYR A 9 -1.67 -13.12 -11.25
CA TYR A 9 -2.73 -13.25 -10.24
C TYR A 9 -4.13 -13.35 -10.85
N SER A 10 -4.22 -13.90 -12.06
CA SER A 10 -5.48 -14.10 -12.77
C SER A 10 -6.40 -15.11 -12.05
N ARG A 11 -7.71 -15.03 -12.35
CA ARG A 11 -8.68 -16.05 -11.91
C ARG A 11 -8.22 -17.47 -12.19
N ALA A 12 -7.77 -17.74 -13.42
CA ALA A 12 -7.32 -19.07 -13.82
C ALA A 12 -6.11 -19.56 -13.00
N ALA A 13 -5.23 -18.64 -12.58
CA ALA A 13 -4.12 -18.98 -11.69
C ALA A 13 -4.61 -19.38 -10.30
N PHE A 14 -5.61 -18.68 -9.75
CA PHE A 14 -6.25 -19.08 -8.49
C PHE A 14 -6.99 -20.42 -8.61
N ASP A 15 -7.78 -20.61 -9.68
CA ASP A 15 -8.52 -21.85 -9.93
C ASP A 15 -7.57 -23.07 -9.97
N ALA A 16 -6.39 -22.91 -10.57
CA ALA A 16 -5.37 -23.97 -10.66
C ALA A 16 -4.71 -24.35 -9.32
N LEU A 17 -4.73 -23.46 -8.32
CA LEU A 17 -4.16 -23.71 -6.99
C LEU A 17 -5.13 -24.40 -6.04
N GLY A 18 -6.42 -24.46 -6.40
CA GLY A 18 -7.48 -25.02 -5.57
C GLY A 18 -7.91 -24.11 -4.41
N VAL A 19 -9.11 -24.35 -3.91
CA VAL A 19 -9.75 -23.55 -2.85
C VAL A 19 -9.18 -23.91 -1.48
N ASP A 20 -9.01 -22.91 -0.60
CA ASP A 20 -8.54 -23.07 0.79
C ASP A 20 -7.20 -23.81 0.93
N THR A 21 -6.39 -23.82 -0.12
CA THR A 21 -5.05 -24.41 -0.06
C THR A 21 -4.04 -23.39 0.47
N PRO A 22 -2.98 -23.85 1.17
CA PRO A 22 -1.87 -22.97 1.55
C PRO A 22 -1.24 -22.25 0.35
N ALA A 23 -1.27 -22.87 -0.84
CA ALA A 23 -0.76 -22.28 -2.06
C ALA A 23 -1.64 -21.13 -2.55
N ALA A 24 -2.97 -21.27 -2.54
CA ALA A 24 -3.89 -20.19 -2.87
C ALA A 24 -3.79 -19.02 -1.88
N ARG A 25 -3.60 -19.31 -0.58
CA ARG A 25 -3.37 -18.26 0.43
C ARG A 25 -2.07 -17.49 0.16
N ALA A 26 -0.97 -18.19 -0.07
CA ALA A 26 0.31 -17.56 -0.41
C ALA A 26 0.21 -16.72 -1.70
N HIS A 27 -0.58 -17.19 -2.68
CA HIS A 27 -0.82 -16.45 -3.92
C HIS A 27 -1.66 -15.19 -3.71
N ALA A 28 -2.64 -15.22 -2.80
CA ALA A 28 -3.39 -14.04 -2.37
C ALA A 28 -2.48 -13.04 -1.65
N ASP A 29 -1.68 -13.47 -0.67
CA ASP A 29 -0.75 -12.58 0.04
C ASP A 29 0.25 -11.93 -0.93
N ALA A 30 0.72 -12.68 -1.94
CA ALA A 30 1.58 -12.14 -3.00
C ALA A 30 0.85 -11.12 -3.90
N LEU A 31 -0.44 -11.32 -4.20
CA LEU A 31 -1.26 -10.33 -4.90
C LEU A 31 -1.40 -9.04 -4.08
N ALA A 32 -1.70 -9.15 -2.78
CA ALA A 32 -1.81 -7.98 -1.91
C ALA A 32 -0.52 -7.15 -1.94
N HIS A 33 0.63 -7.81 -1.79
CA HIS A 33 1.93 -7.15 -1.86
C HIS A 33 2.19 -6.50 -3.24
N ALA A 34 1.86 -7.20 -4.34
CA ALA A 34 2.02 -6.63 -5.68
C ALA A 34 1.14 -5.39 -5.91
N VAL A 35 -0.10 -5.39 -5.40
CA VAL A 35 -0.99 -4.22 -5.45
C VAL A 35 -0.44 -3.08 -4.60
N ILE A 36 0.04 -3.35 -3.38
CA ILE A 36 0.70 -2.35 -2.52
C ILE A 36 1.86 -1.70 -3.25
N LEU A 37 2.75 -2.50 -3.87
CA LEU A 37 3.90 -1.99 -4.63
C LEU A 37 3.48 -1.13 -5.83
N LYS A 38 2.43 -1.55 -6.55
CA LYS A 38 1.87 -0.78 -7.68
C LYS A 38 1.36 0.58 -7.21
N LEU A 39 0.53 0.59 -6.17
CA LEU A 39 -0.05 1.80 -5.62
C LEU A 39 1.03 2.69 -5.00
N HIS A 40 2.04 2.10 -4.34
CA HIS A 40 3.19 2.84 -3.84
C HIS A 40 3.91 3.56 -5.00
N CYS A 41 4.23 2.87 -6.10
CA CYS A 41 4.87 3.54 -7.24
C CYS A 41 4.05 4.72 -7.79
N LEU A 42 2.72 4.58 -7.84
CA LEU A 42 1.82 5.61 -8.37
C LEU A 42 1.63 6.79 -7.40
N LEU A 43 1.46 6.52 -6.11
CA LEU A 43 1.11 7.53 -5.13
C LEU A 43 2.31 8.32 -4.62
N ARG A 44 3.54 7.83 -4.80
CA ARG A 44 4.75 8.49 -4.28
C ARG A 44 4.87 9.96 -4.69
N ALA A 45 4.65 10.25 -5.97
CA ALA A 45 4.76 11.62 -6.48
C ALA A 45 3.64 12.52 -5.95
N GLU A 46 2.43 11.98 -5.85
CA GLU A 46 1.27 12.74 -5.35
C GLU A 46 1.36 13.02 -3.86
N VAL A 47 1.80 12.06 -3.06
CA VAL A 47 1.99 12.25 -1.62
C VAL A 47 3.10 13.29 -1.38
N GLN A 48 4.20 13.23 -2.14
CA GLN A 48 5.25 14.26 -2.06
C GLN A 48 4.70 15.64 -2.43
N ARG A 49 3.90 15.74 -3.49
CA ARG A 49 3.27 17.00 -3.91
C ARG A 49 2.39 17.59 -2.80
N VAL A 50 1.61 16.76 -2.11
CA VAL A 50 0.79 17.21 -0.95
C VAL A 50 1.67 17.75 0.18
N ALA A 51 2.79 17.08 0.49
CA ALA A 51 3.73 17.58 1.50
C ALA A 51 4.36 18.92 1.07
N ASP A 52 4.73 19.07 -0.20
CA ASP A 52 5.29 20.32 -0.73
C ASP A 52 4.27 21.47 -0.68
N GLU A 53 3.00 21.20 -0.99
CA GLU A 53 1.90 22.18 -0.88
C GLU A 53 1.68 22.62 0.56
N LEU A 54 1.70 21.70 1.51
CA LEU A 54 1.62 22.03 2.94
C LEU A 54 2.83 22.86 3.40
N ASN A 55 4.03 22.54 2.90
CA ASN A 55 5.23 23.32 3.19
C ASN A 55 5.14 24.74 2.62
N ALA A 56 4.54 24.90 1.43
CA ALA A 56 4.27 26.22 0.85
C ALA A 56 3.26 27.04 1.69
N LEU A 57 2.42 26.38 2.49
CA LEU A 57 1.51 27.02 3.45
C LEU A 57 2.16 27.31 4.82
N GLY A 58 3.46 27.00 5.00
CA GLY A 58 4.24 27.33 6.19
C GLY A 58 4.54 26.16 7.12
N HIS A 59 4.26 24.92 6.72
CA HIS A 59 4.75 23.73 7.42
C HIS A 59 6.22 23.41 7.08
N ASP A 60 6.84 22.55 7.87
CA ASP A 60 8.19 21.99 7.59
C ASP A 60 8.15 20.45 7.64
N LEU A 61 7.23 19.87 6.87
CA LEU A 61 7.09 18.43 6.71
C LEU A 61 8.31 17.83 6.00
N ARG A 62 8.98 16.90 6.68
CA ARG A 62 10.11 16.14 6.16
C ARG A 62 9.83 14.64 6.25
N PRO A 63 10.35 13.81 5.33
CA PRO A 63 10.19 12.36 5.42
C PRO A 63 10.63 11.81 6.79
N GLU A 64 9.79 10.98 7.39
CA GLU A 64 10.03 10.33 8.69
C GLU A 64 10.52 8.90 8.46
N GLY A 65 11.80 8.65 8.77
CA GLY A 65 12.40 7.30 8.75
C GLY A 65 12.48 6.63 7.37
N ASP A 66 12.75 5.34 7.38
CA ASP A 66 12.71 4.50 6.18
C ASP A 66 11.25 4.10 5.90
N SER A 67 10.66 4.62 4.83
CA SER A 67 9.29 4.25 4.45
C SER A 67 9.25 2.87 3.80
N GLN A 68 8.38 1.99 4.30
CA GLN A 68 8.10 0.72 3.65
C GLN A 68 7.15 0.92 2.45
N PRO A 69 7.17 0.03 1.44
CA PRO A 69 6.14 0.07 0.40
C PRO A 69 4.74 -0.01 1.01
N GLY A 70 3.90 0.94 0.62
CA GLY A 70 2.56 1.11 1.20
C GLY A 70 2.46 2.17 2.29
N GLU A 71 3.59 2.70 2.76
CA GLU A 71 3.64 3.72 3.80
C GLU A 71 4.30 4.99 3.28
N TYR A 72 3.77 6.14 3.69
CA TYR A 72 4.42 7.44 3.55
C TYR A 72 4.23 8.22 4.83
N CYS A 73 5.32 8.60 5.48
CA CYS A 73 5.27 9.39 6.70
C CYS A 73 6.10 10.65 6.52
N TYR A 74 5.49 11.79 6.81
CA TYR A 74 6.15 13.08 6.91
C TYR A 74 5.86 13.70 8.26
N ARG A 75 6.84 14.38 8.81
CA ARG A 75 6.76 15.00 10.13
C ARG A 75 7.35 16.41 10.10
N ASP A 76 6.62 17.34 10.73
CA ASP A 76 7.07 18.69 11.04
C ASP A 76 7.64 18.67 12.46
N GLU A 77 8.96 18.49 12.54
CA GLU A 77 9.71 18.48 13.79
C GLU A 77 10.24 19.87 14.12
N SER A 78 9.82 20.39 15.28
CA SER A 78 10.51 21.50 15.90
C SER A 78 11.85 21.01 16.45
N PRO A 79 12.98 21.71 16.23
CA PRO A 79 14.30 21.31 16.74
C PRO A 79 14.36 21.07 18.25
N THR A 80 13.41 21.63 19.01
CA THR A 80 13.36 21.60 20.47
C THR A 80 11.94 21.36 21.02
N GLY A 81 10.97 20.98 20.18
CA GLY A 81 9.55 21.00 20.54
C GLY A 81 8.75 19.80 20.04
N PRO A 82 7.47 19.71 20.44
CA PRO A 82 6.60 18.63 19.98
C PRO A 82 6.37 18.71 18.47
N CYS A 83 6.08 17.54 17.88
CA CYS A 83 5.63 17.42 16.49
C CYS A 83 4.43 18.34 16.26
N ARG A 84 4.54 19.24 15.28
CA ARG A 84 3.47 20.21 14.96
C ARG A 84 2.43 19.60 14.03
N LEU A 85 2.89 18.86 13.04
CA LEU A 85 2.06 18.17 12.07
C LEU A 85 2.72 16.85 11.68
N ARG A 86 1.90 15.80 11.56
CA ARG A 86 2.29 14.53 10.98
C ARG A 86 1.33 14.19 9.86
N LEU A 87 1.88 13.89 8.69
CA LEU A 87 1.14 13.43 7.53
C LEU A 87 1.54 11.99 7.27
N ALA A 88 0.61 11.07 7.47
CA ALA A 88 0.81 9.64 7.24
C ALA A 88 -0.22 9.12 6.22
N PHE A 89 0.26 8.34 5.27
CA PHE A 89 -0.56 7.59 4.33
C PHE A 89 -0.21 6.12 4.40
N ASP A 90 -1.20 5.29 4.70
CA ASP A 90 -1.06 3.84 4.81
C ASP A 90 -1.97 3.16 3.78
N ILE A 91 -1.41 2.22 3.03
CA ILE A 91 -2.12 1.44 2.03
C ILE A 91 -2.34 0.03 2.58
N THR A 92 -3.60 -0.28 2.90
CA THR A 92 -4.00 -1.64 3.27
C THR A 92 -4.68 -2.31 2.10
N VAL A 93 -4.14 -3.45 1.67
CA VAL A 93 -4.75 -4.30 0.64
C VAL A 93 -5.12 -5.63 1.27
N SER A 94 -6.42 -5.92 1.32
CA SER A 94 -6.95 -7.21 1.75
C SER A 94 -7.35 -8.02 0.53
N THR A 95 -6.74 -9.19 0.35
CA THR A 95 -7.04 -10.10 -0.75
C THR A 95 -7.52 -11.44 -0.24
N GLY A 96 -8.49 -12.00 -0.93
CA GLY A 96 -8.90 -13.39 -0.78
C GLY A 96 -9.57 -13.83 -2.08
N TYR A 97 -9.47 -15.12 -2.39
CA TYR A 97 -10.19 -15.71 -3.51
C TYR A 97 -11.38 -16.47 -2.95
N ALA A 98 -12.51 -15.77 -2.84
CA ALA A 98 -13.71 -16.30 -2.24
C ALA A 98 -14.46 -17.17 -3.24
N HIS A 99 -14.54 -18.47 -2.94
CA HIS A 99 -15.72 -19.25 -3.27
C HIS A 99 -16.58 -19.43 -1.99
N LEU A 100 -16.79 -18.34 -1.25
CA LEU A 100 -17.57 -18.29 0.01
C LEU A 100 -18.67 -17.22 -0.02
N THR A 101 -19.30 -16.99 -1.16
CA THR A 101 -20.62 -16.33 -1.23
C THR A 101 -21.48 -16.99 -2.32
N GLU A 102 -21.62 -18.31 -2.29
CA GLU A 102 -22.87 -18.89 -2.79
C GLU A 102 -23.72 -19.23 -1.57
N PRO A 103 -24.96 -18.74 -1.46
CA PRO A 103 -25.87 -19.25 -0.44
C PRO A 103 -26.13 -20.73 -0.77
N GLU A 104 -25.96 -21.60 0.22
CA GLU A 104 -26.45 -22.98 0.13
C GLU A 104 -27.93 -22.92 -0.29
N SER A 105 -28.26 -23.69 -1.33
CA SER A 105 -29.62 -23.84 -1.86
C SER A 105 -30.50 -24.66 -0.93
#